data_AF-A0A949SA48-F1
#
_entry.id   AF-A0A949SA48-F1
#
_cell.length_a   1.000
_cell.length_b   1.000
_cell.length_c   1.000
_cell.angle_alpha   90.00
_cell.angle_beta   90.00
_cell.angle_gamma   90.00
#
_symmetry.space_group_name_H-M   'P 1'
#
loop_
_entity.id
_entity.type
_entity.pdbx_description
1 polymer ?
#
loop_
_entity_poly.entity_id
_entity_poly.type
_entity_poly.pdbx_seq_one_letter_code
_entity_poly.pdbx_strand_id
1 'polypeptide(L)'
;MDSDGDGVSDGIENLAPNNGDGNNDQTPDKSQGNFASLPNAVDGRYVTLACLEPLQLKDVTATTVSPIAPPEELHFPLGFFSFRISNAPKMRFLVAMLLPDGVTFDTYWKYGPLPGPVAEDWYPFNYDNETGAVFAFEEGIVFLWLKDGARGDDDLQANGQVIDIGGPALGPVSVKDWMQY
;
A
#
# COMPACT_ATOMS: atom_id res chain seq x y z
N MET A 1 -22.86 -1.92 0.66
CA MET A 1 -22.82 -0.59 0.03
C MET A 1 -21.38 -0.13 0.14
N ASP A 2 -20.91 0.55 -0.89
CA ASP A 2 -19.60 1.20 -1.00
C ASP A 2 -19.94 2.58 -1.57
N SER A 3 -19.84 3.61 -0.73
CA SER A 3 -20.39 4.94 -0.99
C SER A 3 -19.45 5.85 -1.78
N ASP A 4 -18.14 5.66 -1.69
CA ASP A 4 -17.12 6.43 -2.41
C ASP A 4 -16.43 5.63 -3.54
N GLY A 5 -16.77 4.35 -3.64
CA GLY A 5 -16.41 3.45 -4.72
C GLY A 5 -14.95 3.04 -4.67
N ASP A 6 -14.31 3.01 -3.51
CA ASP A 6 -12.90 2.63 -3.35
C ASP A 6 -12.68 1.11 -3.32
N GLY A 7 -13.75 0.31 -3.25
CA GLY A 7 -13.74 -1.15 -3.19
C GLY A 7 -13.94 -1.73 -1.78
N VAL A 8 -13.93 -0.89 -0.74
CA VAL A 8 -14.23 -1.27 0.65
C VAL A 8 -15.68 -0.90 0.95
N SER A 9 -16.42 -1.80 1.60
CA SER A 9 -17.80 -1.50 1.94
C SER A 9 -17.88 -0.55 3.15
N ASP A 10 -18.84 0.37 3.18
CA ASP A 10 -19.08 1.28 4.31
C ASP A 10 -19.16 0.53 5.65
N GLY A 11 -19.76 -0.67 5.65
CA GLY A 11 -19.90 -1.50 6.86
C GLY A 11 -18.57 -1.96 7.44
N ILE A 12 -17.57 -2.18 6.60
CA ILE A 12 -16.20 -2.50 7.00
C ILE A 12 -15.52 -1.23 7.50
N GLU A 13 -15.61 -0.13 6.77
CA GLU A 13 -14.91 1.11 7.16
C GLU A 13 -15.47 1.73 8.42
N ASN A 14 -16.78 1.67 8.66
CA ASN A 14 -17.39 2.14 9.92
C ASN A 14 -16.82 1.45 11.18
N LEU A 15 -16.15 0.30 11.04
CA LEU A 15 -15.52 -0.43 12.14
C LEU A 15 -14.03 -0.08 12.30
N ALA A 16 -13.47 0.76 11.43
CA ALA A 16 -12.11 1.26 11.58
C ALA A 16 -11.98 2.15 12.83
N PRO A 17 -10.75 2.42 13.30
CA PRO A 17 -10.48 3.34 14.40
C PRO A 17 -11.16 4.71 14.23
N ASN A 18 -11.28 5.44 15.34
CA ASN A 18 -11.89 6.78 15.39
C ASN A 18 -13.30 6.86 14.77
N ASN A 19 -14.09 5.79 14.91
CA ASN A 19 -15.45 5.70 14.37
C ASN A 19 -15.48 5.74 12.83
N GLY A 20 -14.53 5.02 12.21
CA GLY A 20 -14.42 4.88 10.76
C GLY A 20 -13.63 5.99 10.07
N ASP A 21 -12.72 6.65 10.80
CA ASP A 21 -11.89 7.76 10.34
C ASP A 21 -10.42 7.40 10.63
N GLY A 22 -9.82 6.66 9.71
CA GLY A 22 -8.52 6.03 9.90
C GLY A 22 -7.36 7.03 10.07
N ASN A 23 -7.47 8.19 9.42
CA ASN A 23 -6.48 9.27 9.54
C ASN A 23 -6.84 10.32 10.62
N ASN A 24 -8.02 10.21 11.24
CA ASN A 24 -8.55 11.08 12.29
C ASN A 24 -8.68 12.55 11.84
N ASP A 25 -9.13 12.78 10.59
CA ASP A 25 -9.32 14.14 10.03
C ASP A 25 -10.73 14.73 10.24
N GLN A 26 -11.59 14.00 10.96
CA GLN A 26 -13.01 14.27 11.24
C GLN A 26 -13.96 13.93 10.09
N THR A 27 -13.46 13.36 9.01
CA THR A 27 -14.27 12.82 7.92
C THR A 27 -14.15 11.30 7.94
N PRO A 28 -15.26 10.55 7.94
CA PRO A 28 -15.18 9.10 7.86
C PRO A 28 -14.70 8.64 6.49
N ASP A 29 -13.82 7.65 6.46
CA ASP A 29 -13.13 7.16 5.27
C ASP A 29 -14.11 6.78 4.16
N LYS A 30 -15.24 6.11 4.50
CA LYS A 30 -16.35 5.74 3.58
C LYS A 30 -16.96 6.85 2.73
N SER A 31 -16.61 8.10 3.03
CA SER A 31 -17.10 9.29 2.34
C SER A 31 -16.00 9.97 1.52
N GLN A 32 -14.81 9.37 1.45
CA GLN A 32 -13.59 9.93 0.90
C GLN A 32 -12.90 8.88 0.04
N GLY A 33 -13.15 8.89 -1.27
CA GLY A 33 -12.56 7.90 -2.19
C GLY A 33 -11.03 7.95 -2.33
N ASN A 34 -10.33 8.79 -1.56
CA ASN A 34 -8.87 8.83 -1.42
C ASN A 34 -8.36 8.31 -0.06
N PHE A 35 -9.25 7.78 0.78
CA PHE A 35 -8.97 7.07 2.03
C PHE A 35 -9.73 5.75 2.04
N ALA A 36 -9.06 4.67 2.42
CA ALA A 36 -9.66 3.33 2.45
C ALA A 36 -9.21 2.58 3.70
N SER A 37 -10.13 2.24 4.59
CA SER A 37 -9.81 1.53 5.84
C SER A 37 -10.36 0.11 5.87
N LEU A 38 -9.46 -0.89 5.90
CA LEU A 38 -9.84 -2.30 5.88
C LEU A 38 -9.04 -3.16 6.86
N PRO A 39 -9.62 -4.26 7.37
CA PRO A 39 -8.88 -5.23 8.17
C PRO A 39 -7.81 -5.90 7.30
N ASN A 40 -6.59 -6.00 7.83
CA ASN A 40 -5.55 -6.79 7.18
C ASN A 40 -5.90 -8.28 7.17
N ALA A 41 -5.30 -9.04 6.25
CA ALA A 41 -5.69 -10.42 6.00
C ALA A 41 -5.10 -11.44 6.98
N VAL A 42 -4.25 -11.01 7.93
CA VAL A 42 -3.55 -11.90 8.87
C VAL A 42 -4.21 -11.90 10.24
N ASP A 43 -4.39 -10.74 10.86
CA ASP A 43 -4.93 -10.62 12.23
C ASP A 43 -6.19 -9.75 12.33
N GLY A 44 -6.67 -9.21 11.22
CA GLY A 44 -7.91 -8.43 11.15
C GLY A 44 -7.83 -7.02 11.74
N ARG A 45 -6.68 -6.56 12.22
CA ARG A 45 -6.49 -5.16 12.62
C ARG A 45 -6.51 -4.24 11.40
N TYR A 46 -7.02 -3.03 11.58
CA TYR A 46 -7.23 -2.11 10.47
C TYR A 46 -5.91 -1.49 9.98
N VAL A 47 -5.83 -1.35 8.66
CA VAL A 47 -4.86 -0.53 7.94
C VAL A 47 -5.63 0.51 7.15
N THR A 48 -5.12 1.73 7.08
CA THR A 48 -5.69 2.79 6.24
C THR A 48 -4.73 3.11 5.10
N LEU A 49 -5.22 2.99 3.87
CA LEU A 49 -4.55 3.51 2.68
C LEU A 49 -5.04 4.93 2.42
N ALA A 50 -4.13 5.85 2.15
CA ALA A 50 -4.45 7.25 1.95
C ALA A 50 -3.63 7.85 0.81
N CYS A 51 -4.28 8.63 -0.05
CA CYS A 51 -3.62 9.43 -1.07
C CYS A 51 -4.18 10.85 -1.10
N LEU A 52 -3.45 11.80 -1.70
CA LEU A 52 -3.93 13.17 -1.82
C LEU A 52 -4.83 13.32 -3.04
N GLU A 53 -5.92 14.10 -2.89
CA GLU A 53 -6.70 14.54 -4.04
C GLU A 53 -5.81 15.23 -5.10
N PRO A 54 -6.11 15.07 -6.39
CA PRO A 54 -7.31 14.45 -6.97
C PRO A 54 -7.20 12.92 -7.19
N LEU A 55 -6.19 12.26 -6.61
CA LEU A 55 -6.07 10.80 -6.68
C LEU A 55 -7.28 10.15 -6.02
N GLN A 56 -7.64 8.95 -6.47
CA GLN A 56 -8.67 8.13 -5.83
C GLN A 56 -8.19 6.69 -5.74
N LEU A 57 -8.41 6.07 -4.58
CA LEU A 57 -8.30 4.65 -4.37
C LEU A 57 -9.49 3.93 -5.02
N LYS A 58 -9.21 2.75 -5.57
CA LYS A 58 -10.15 1.86 -6.22
C LYS A 58 -9.72 0.42 -5.99
N ASP A 59 -10.69 -0.49 -5.97
CA ASP A 59 -10.48 -1.93 -5.85
C ASP A 59 -9.56 -2.32 -4.68
N VAL A 60 -9.66 -1.61 -3.56
CA VAL A 60 -8.81 -1.84 -2.37
C VAL A 60 -9.16 -3.15 -1.71
N THR A 61 -8.16 -4.02 -1.54
CA THR A 61 -8.32 -5.35 -0.94
C THR A 61 -7.10 -5.74 -0.09
N ALA A 62 -7.31 -6.64 0.87
CA ALA A 62 -6.26 -7.29 1.64
C ALA A 62 -6.33 -8.81 1.46
N THR A 63 -5.18 -9.47 1.31
CA THR A 63 -5.09 -10.92 1.06
C THR A 63 -3.80 -11.51 1.62
N THR A 64 -3.80 -12.82 1.92
CA THR A 64 -2.58 -13.59 2.18
C THR A 64 -2.17 -14.46 0.99
N VAL A 65 -2.97 -14.42 -0.08
CA VAL A 65 -2.75 -15.19 -1.30
C VAL A 65 -2.09 -14.30 -2.34
N SER A 66 -0.99 -14.77 -2.90
CA SER A 66 -0.27 -14.15 -4.01
C SER A 66 -0.20 -15.10 -5.22
N PRO A 67 0.00 -14.58 -6.45
CA PRO A 67 0.11 -15.41 -7.65
C PRO A 67 1.27 -16.41 -7.59
N ILE A 68 2.41 -16.00 -7.02
CA ILE A 68 3.55 -16.84 -6.69
C ILE A 68 3.94 -16.65 -5.23
N ALA A 69 4.55 -17.66 -4.61
CA ALA A 69 5.03 -17.56 -3.24
C ALA A 69 6.12 -16.47 -3.12
N PRO A 70 6.09 -15.61 -2.10
CA PRO A 70 7.19 -14.70 -1.81
C PRO A 70 8.45 -15.46 -1.36
N PRO A 71 9.63 -14.81 -1.35
CA PRO A 71 10.83 -15.37 -0.75
C PRO A 71 10.57 -15.92 0.66
N GLU A 72 11.03 -17.14 0.94
CA GLU A 72 10.70 -17.89 2.17
C GLU A 72 11.19 -17.19 3.45
N GLU A 73 12.26 -16.41 3.35
CA GLU A 73 12.84 -15.65 4.45
C GLU A 73 12.04 -14.40 4.84
N LEU A 74 11.04 -14.00 4.05
CA LEU A 74 10.20 -12.84 4.33
C LEU A 74 8.94 -13.24 5.11
N HIS A 75 8.65 -12.45 6.13
CA HIS A 75 7.40 -12.56 6.88
C HIS A 75 6.55 -11.31 6.65
N PHE A 76 5.30 -11.48 6.22
CA PHE A 76 4.34 -10.40 5.97
C PHE A 76 3.32 -10.33 7.12
N PRO A 77 3.57 -9.56 8.18
CA PRO A 77 2.73 -9.56 9.40
C PRO A 77 1.29 -9.07 9.16
N LEU A 78 1.03 -8.41 8.03
CA LEU A 78 -0.28 -7.88 7.66
C LEU A 78 -0.82 -8.51 6.35
N GLY A 79 -0.09 -9.45 5.76
CA GLY A 79 -0.38 -9.94 4.42
C GLY A 79 -0.06 -8.90 3.34
N PHE A 80 -0.81 -8.96 2.24
CA PHE A 80 -0.67 -8.10 1.07
C PHE A 80 -1.89 -7.22 0.92
N PHE A 81 -1.66 -6.03 0.36
CA PHE A 81 -2.68 -5.08 -0.04
C PHE A 81 -2.62 -4.94 -1.55
N SER A 82 -3.77 -4.95 -2.20
CA SER A 82 -3.89 -4.59 -3.61
C SER A 82 -4.86 -3.44 -3.77
N PHE A 83 -4.51 -2.49 -4.61
CA PHE A 83 -5.33 -1.32 -4.91
C PHE A 83 -5.01 -0.80 -6.31
N ARG A 84 -5.94 -0.02 -6.86
CA ARG A 84 -5.72 0.82 -8.02
C ARG A 84 -5.82 2.28 -7.61
N ILE A 85 -4.86 3.09 -8.02
CA ILE A 85 -4.95 4.55 -7.99
C ILE A 85 -5.49 5.01 -9.33
N SER A 86 -6.50 5.88 -9.31
CA SER A 86 -6.99 6.59 -10.49
C SER A 86 -6.69 8.08 -10.42
N ASN A 87 -6.77 8.76 -11.58
CA ASN A 87 -6.33 10.15 -11.76
C ASN A 87 -4.83 10.36 -11.47
N ALA A 88 -4.02 9.31 -11.68
CA ALA A 88 -2.60 9.38 -11.46
C ALA A 88 -1.96 10.43 -12.38
N PRO A 89 -1.17 11.38 -11.84
CA PRO A 89 -0.46 12.34 -12.65
C PRO A 89 0.76 11.70 -13.32
N LYS A 90 1.33 12.39 -14.31
CA LYS A 90 2.59 11.96 -14.98
C LYS A 90 3.83 12.02 -14.08
N MET A 91 3.74 12.78 -12.98
CA MET A 91 4.80 12.88 -11.97
C MET A 91 4.54 11.91 -10.84
N ARG A 92 5.58 11.62 -10.04
CA ARG A 92 5.40 10.76 -8.87
C ARG A 92 4.45 11.37 -7.83
N PHE A 93 3.82 10.51 -7.05
CA PHE A 93 2.92 10.86 -5.95
C PHE A 93 3.10 9.87 -4.78
N LEU A 94 2.45 10.16 -3.66
CA LEU A 94 2.51 9.35 -2.45
C LEU A 94 1.19 8.63 -2.18
N VAL A 95 1.29 7.38 -1.76
CA VAL A 95 0.26 6.66 -1.02
C VAL A 95 0.83 6.37 0.37
N ALA A 96 0.11 6.76 1.41
CA ALA A 96 0.46 6.43 2.80
C ALA A 96 -0.33 5.19 3.24
N MET A 97 0.33 4.32 3.98
CA MET A 97 -0.28 3.21 4.71
C MET A 97 -0.09 3.45 6.20
N LEU A 98 -1.19 3.69 6.91
CA LEU A 98 -1.21 3.79 8.37
C LEU A 98 -1.42 2.39 8.93
N LEU A 99 -0.42 1.88 9.64
CA LEU A 99 -0.43 0.53 10.19
C LEU A 99 -0.97 0.54 11.63
N PRO A 100 -1.55 -0.59 12.10
CA PRO A 100 -1.93 -0.69 13.49
C PRO A 100 -0.70 -0.72 14.42
N ASP A 101 -0.86 -0.23 15.64
CA ASP A 101 0.22 -0.18 16.63
C ASP A 101 0.89 -1.54 16.85
N GLY A 102 2.20 -1.52 17.08
CA GLY A 102 2.99 -2.71 17.41
C GLY A 102 3.26 -3.65 16.23
N VAL A 103 2.94 -3.27 14.99
CA VAL A 103 3.42 -3.99 13.80
C VAL A 103 4.92 -3.80 13.67
N THR A 104 5.63 -4.91 13.53
CA THR A 104 7.07 -4.91 13.26
C THR A 104 7.30 -5.17 11.78
N PHE A 105 8.06 -4.30 11.14
CA PHE A 105 8.47 -4.40 9.73
C PHE A 105 9.78 -3.62 9.55
N ASP A 106 10.52 -3.95 8.50
CA ASP A 106 11.78 -3.28 8.14
C ASP A 106 11.98 -3.12 6.63
N THR A 107 11.04 -3.64 5.83
CA THR A 107 11.07 -3.58 4.38
C THR A 107 9.65 -3.54 3.81
N TYR A 108 9.54 -3.29 2.52
CA TYR A 108 8.29 -3.37 1.77
C TYR A 108 8.57 -4.06 0.44
N TRP A 109 7.77 -5.08 0.12
CA TRP A 109 7.93 -5.87 -1.09
C TRP A 109 6.69 -5.76 -1.96
N LYS A 110 6.92 -5.78 -3.27
CA LYS A 110 5.87 -5.80 -4.28
C LYS A 110 5.98 -7.06 -5.11
N TYR A 111 4.84 -7.55 -5.56
CA TYR A 111 4.77 -8.53 -6.64
C TYR A 111 4.35 -7.79 -7.90
N GLY A 112 5.00 -8.07 -9.03
CA GLY A 112 4.61 -7.49 -10.31
C GLY A 112 5.78 -7.41 -11.28
N PRO A 113 5.59 -6.78 -12.45
CA PRO A 113 6.65 -6.62 -13.43
C PRO A 113 7.64 -5.52 -13.03
N LEU A 114 8.85 -5.63 -13.59
CA LEU A 114 9.85 -4.56 -13.58
C LEU A 114 10.05 -4.02 -15.00
N PRO A 115 10.39 -2.72 -15.17
CA PRO A 115 10.69 -2.17 -16.49
C PRO A 115 11.76 -3.00 -17.22
N GLY A 116 11.40 -3.50 -18.41
CA GLY A 116 12.27 -4.35 -19.24
C GLY A 116 11.68 -5.75 -19.47
N PRO A 117 12.41 -6.63 -20.17
CA PRO A 117 11.94 -7.98 -20.50
C PRO A 117 12.17 -8.96 -19.35
N VAL A 118 11.64 -8.63 -18.15
CA VAL A 118 11.73 -9.47 -16.95
C VAL A 118 10.34 -10.04 -16.65
N ALA A 119 10.28 -11.31 -16.25
CA ALA A 119 9.02 -11.89 -15.77
C ALA A 119 8.60 -11.21 -14.46
N GLU A 120 7.30 -11.19 -14.19
CA GLU A 120 6.78 -10.74 -12.90
C GLU A 120 7.36 -11.59 -11.76
N ASP A 121 7.81 -10.92 -10.70
CA ASP A 121 8.36 -11.57 -9.51
C ASP A 121 8.18 -10.67 -8.29
N TRP A 122 8.52 -11.19 -7.12
CA TRP A 122 8.66 -10.39 -5.91
C TRP A 122 9.97 -9.60 -5.93
N TYR A 123 9.89 -8.32 -5.60
CA TYR A 123 11.07 -7.46 -5.48
C TYR A 123 10.96 -6.50 -4.29
N PRO A 124 12.10 -6.12 -3.67
CA PRO A 124 12.10 -5.10 -2.64
C PRO A 124 11.80 -3.75 -3.28
N PHE A 125 10.82 -3.04 -2.76
CA PHE A 125 10.41 -1.74 -3.28
C PHE A 125 11.19 -0.61 -2.60
N ASN A 126 12.52 -0.68 -2.61
CA ASN A 126 13.37 0.35 -1.98
C ASN A 126 13.36 1.64 -2.79
N TYR A 127 13.27 2.79 -2.13
CA TYR A 127 13.29 4.10 -2.80
C TYR A 127 14.56 4.30 -3.65
N ASP A 128 14.38 4.52 -4.96
CA ASP A 128 15.46 4.63 -5.95
C ASP A 128 15.68 6.07 -6.47
N ASN A 129 15.15 7.05 -5.75
CA ASN A 129 15.01 8.47 -6.15
C ASN A 129 13.87 8.78 -7.11
N GLU A 130 13.10 7.79 -7.57
CA GLU A 130 11.91 7.99 -8.38
C GLU A 130 10.67 7.32 -7.78
N THR A 131 10.75 6.03 -7.50
CA THR A 131 9.71 5.19 -6.91
C THR A 131 10.25 4.43 -5.70
N GLY A 132 9.37 3.95 -4.82
CA GLY A 132 9.75 3.07 -3.72
C GLY A 132 9.16 3.47 -2.37
N ALA A 133 9.32 2.60 -1.39
CA ALA A 133 8.86 2.75 -0.03
C ALA A 133 9.87 3.56 0.82
N VAL A 134 9.31 4.42 1.67
CA VAL A 134 9.99 5.16 2.73
C VAL A 134 9.19 4.97 4.02
N PHE A 135 9.87 4.89 5.16
CA PHE A 135 9.26 4.44 6.41
C PHE A 135 9.33 5.52 7.49
N ALA A 136 8.21 5.73 8.18
CA ALA A 136 8.13 6.47 9.43
C ALA A 136 7.81 5.44 10.54
N PHE A 137 8.86 4.77 11.02
CA PHE A 137 8.73 3.58 11.86
C PHE A 137 8.14 3.86 13.24
N GLU A 138 8.40 5.03 13.82
CA GLU A 138 7.88 5.40 15.14
C GLU A 138 6.38 5.68 15.09
N GLU A 139 5.90 6.16 13.94
CA GLU A 139 4.51 6.47 13.65
C GLU A 139 3.74 5.29 13.05
N GLY A 140 4.42 4.20 12.68
CA GLY A 140 3.81 3.05 12.02
C GLY A 140 3.28 3.37 10.62
N ILE A 141 3.98 4.23 9.87
CA ILE A 141 3.55 4.65 8.52
C ILE A 141 4.53 4.16 7.45
N VAL A 142 3.99 3.60 6.37
CA VAL A 142 4.73 3.34 5.13
C VAL A 142 4.28 4.34 4.06
N PHE A 143 5.23 5.06 3.48
CA PHE A 143 5.00 5.94 2.34
C PHE A 143 5.48 5.27 1.06
N LEU A 144 4.59 5.12 0.09
CA LEU A 144 4.89 4.56 -1.24
C LEU A 144 4.98 5.70 -2.25
N TRP A 145 6.19 5.96 -2.76
CA TRP A 145 6.37 6.79 -3.95
C TRP A 145 6.05 5.96 -5.19
N LEU A 146 4.97 6.33 -5.88
CA LEU A 146 4.49 5.68 -7.10
C LEU A 146 4.49 6.66 -8.27
N LYS A 147 4.51 6.12 -9.49
CA LYS A 147 4.40 6.89 -10.72
C LYS A 147 3.74 6.02 -11.80
N ASP A 148 2.76 6.59 -12.48
CA ASP A 148 2.04 6.01 -13.62
C ASP A 148 3.01 5.56 -14.73
N GLY A 149 2.97 4.27 -15.06
CA GLY A 149 3.84 3.61 -16.04
C GLY A 149 5.28 3.32 -15.57
N ALA A 150 5.55 3.27 -14.26
CA ALA A 150 6.89 3.02 -13.71
C ALA A 150 6.94 1.77 -12.81
N ARG A 151 8.10 1.48 -12.23
CA ARG A 151 8.24 0.40 -11.23
C ARG A 151 7.24 0.59 -10.08
N GLY A 152 6.54 -0.48 -9.71
CA GLY A 152 5.45 -0.43 -8.74
C GLY A 152 4.07 -0.17 -9.37
N ASP A 153 3.99 -0.09 -10.70
CA ASP A 153 2.73 -0.09 -11.47
C ASP A 153 2.65 -1.35 -12.34
N ASP A 154 1.69 -2.21 -12.05
CA ASP A 154 1.67 -3.58 -12.58
C ASP A 154 1.39 -3.68 -14.09
N ASP A 155 0.88 -2.62 -14.73
CA ASP A 155 0.69 -2.63 -16.19
C ASP A 155 1.80 -1.91 -16.96
N LEU A 156 2.70 -1.22 -16.24
CA LEU A 156 3.81 -0.41 -16.75
C LEU A 156 3.40 0.60 -17.86
N GLN A 157 2.14 1.00 -17.92
CA GLN A 157 1.58 1.92 -18.91
C GLN A 157 1.20 3.23 -18.27
N ALA A 158 1.70 4.35 -18.81
CA ALA A 158 1.28 5.68 -18.40
C ALA A 158 -0.15 6.00 -18.89
N ASN A 159 -1.17 5.52 -18.17
CA ASN A 159 -2.58 5.57 -18.56
C ASN A 159 -3.48 6.30 -17.55
N GLY A 160 -2.88 6.95 -16.54
CA GLY A 160 -3.57 7.64 -15.47
C GLY A 160 -4.11 6.71 -14.38
N GLN A 161 -3.67 5.45 -14.37
CA GLN A 161 -3.92 4.48 -13.32
C GLN A 161 -2.59 3.93 -12.81
N VAL A 162 -2.54 3.52 -11.54
CA VAL A 162 -1.46 2.68 -11.03
C VAL A 162 -2.09 1.47 -10.36
N ILE A 163 -1.71 0.27 -10.77
CA ILE A 163 -2.15 -0.98 -10.14
C ILE A 163 -1.02 -1.49 -9.26
N ASP A 164 -1.35 -1.79 -8.01
CA ASP A 164 -0.35 -2.10 -6.99
C ASP A 164 -0.75 -3.36 -6.22
N ILE A 165 0.23 -4.24 -5.97
CA ILE A 165 0.15 -5.28 -4.95
C ILE A 165 1.46 -5.40 -4.18
N GLY A 166 1.37 -5.44 -2.85
CA GLY A 166 2.53 -5.60 -1.99
C GLY A 166 2.20 -5.55 -0.51
N GLY A 167 3.23 -5.57 0.32
CA GLY A 167 3.03 -5.48 1.77
C GLY A 167 4.29 -5.13 2.54
N PRO A 168 4.13 -4.53 3.75
CA PRO A 168 5.20 -4.44 4.72
C PRO A 168 5.67 -5.84 5.10
N ALA A 169 6.98 -6.03 5.16
CA ALA A 169 7.60 -7.31 5.50
C ALA A 169 8.71 -7.15 6.53
N LEU A 170 9.09 -8.27 7.12
CA LEU A 170 10.29 -8.49 7.90
C LEU A 170 11.18 -9.45 7.14
N GLY A 171 12.47 -9.13 6.99
CA GLY A 171 13.42 -9.98 6.31
C GLY A 171 14.84 -9.89 6.88
N PRO A 172 15.76 -10.77 6.46
CA PRO A 172 17.14 -10.75 6.93
C PRO A 172 17.95 -9.52 6.48
N VAL A 173 17.43 -8.74 5.53
CA VAL A 173 18.01 -7.46 5.09
C VAL A 173 17.07 -6.33 5.49
N SER A 174 17.32 -5.74 6.65
CA SER A 174 16.54 -4.63 7.19
C SER A 174 16.97 -3.31 6.54
N VAL A 175 16.02 -2.50 6.06
CA VAL A 175 16.32 -1.15 5.55
C VAL A 175 16.79 -0.22 6.70
N LYS A 176 16.44 -0.54 7.95
CA LYS A 176 16.94 0.19 9.14
C LYS A 176 18.46 0.10 9.28
N ASP A 177 19.08 -0.94 8.74
CA ASP A 177 20.54 -1.12 8.82
C ASP A 177 21.28 -0.16 7.88
N TRP A 178 20.59 0.41 6.87
CA TRP A 178 21.15 1.31 5.86
C TRP A 178 20.92 2.79 6.20
N MET A 179 20.09 3.12 7.19
CA MET A 179 19.76 4.48 7.61
C MET A 179 20.53 4.96 8.86
N GLN A 180 21.58 4.23 9.30
CA GLN A 180 22.40 4.62 10.46
C GLN A 180 23.55 5.60 10.15
N TYR A 181 23.48 6.37 9.06
CA TYR A 181 24.51 7.36 8.71
C TYR A 181 23.93 8.75 8.45
#